data_AF-A0A956H6K5-F1
#
_entry.id   AF-A0A956H6K5-F1
#
_cell.length_a   1.000
_cell.length_b   1.000
_cell.length_c   1.000
_cell.angle_alpha   90.00
_cell.angle_beta   90.00
_cell.angle_gamma   90.00
#
_symmetry.space_group_name_H-M   'P 1'
#
loop_
_entity.id
_entity.type
_entity.pdbx_description
1 polymer ?
#
loop_
_entity_poly.entity_id
_entity_poly.type
_entity_poly.pdbx_seq_one_letter_code
_entity_poly.pdbx_strand_id
1 'polypeptide(L)' 'ANGPHTLRHTFCSHLAMRGTPARVIQDLAGHASLMTTERYMHLAPGLARAAIASLETAPPLGIPHP' A
#
# COMPACT_ATOMS: atom_id res chain seq x y z
N ALA A 1 -20.29 19.03 3.63
CA ALA A 1 -19.28 18.13 3.06
C ALA A 1 -18.15 18.98 2.50
N ASN A 2 -17.01 19.02 3.19
CA ASN A 2 -15.89 19.91 2.85
C ASN A 2 -15.06 19.26 1.74
N GLY A 3 -15.11 19.82 0.53
CA GLY A 3 -14.42 19.32 -0.68
C GLY A 3 -12.96 18.82 -0.51
N PRO A 4 -12.10 19.45 0.33
CA PRO A 4 -10.73 18.97 0.56
C PRO A 4 -10.67 17.59 1.22
N HIS A 5 -11.64 17.29 2.09
CA HIS A 5 -11.71 16.01 2.81
C HIS A 5 -12.09 14.87 1.86
N THR A 6 -13.03 15.12 0.94
CA THR A 6 -13.43 14.15 -0.08
C THR A 6 -12.28 13.82 -1.03
N LEU A 7 -11.53 14.83 -1.49
CA LEU A 7 -10.36 14.61 -2.36
C LEU A 7 -9.28 13.78 -1.67
N ARG A 8 -9.00 14.06 -0.38
CA ARG A 8 -8.06 13.27 0.43
C ARG A 8 -8.53 11.81 0.55
N HIS A 9 -9.83 11.60 0.78
CA HIS A 9 -10.42 10.26 0.81
C HIS A 9 -10.23 9.52 -0.52
N THR A 10 -10.56 10.16 -1.64
CA THR A 10 -10.37 9.58 -2.98
C THR A 10 -8.89 9.25 -3.23
N PHE A 11 -7.97 10.17 -2.92
CA PHE A 11 -6.53 9.95 -3.06
C PHE A 11 -6.05 8.70 -2.30
N CYS A 12 -6.38 8.59 -1.01
CA CYS A 12 -6.00 7.44 -0.18
C CYS A 12 -6.62 6.12 -0.67
N SER A 13 -7.89 6.13 -1.05
CA SER A 13 -8.57 4.95 -1.61
C SER A 13 -7.92 4.47 -2.90
N HIS A 14 -7.55 5.39 -3.80
CA HIS A 14 -6.91 5.03 -5.07
C HIS A 14 -5.51 4.44 -4.86
N LEU A 15 -4.73 4.98 -3.93
CA LEU A 15 -3.42 4.40 -3.60
C LEU A 15 -3.57 3.00 -2.99
N ALA A 16 -4.54 2.80 -2.10
CA ALA A 16 -4.83 1.50 -1.52
C ALA A 16 -5.25 0.48 -2.61
N MET A 17 -6.17 0.84 -3.51
CA MET A 17 -6.58 -0.02 -4.64
C MET A 17 -5.42 -0.40 -5.56
N ARG A 18 -4.39 0.46 -5.68
CA ARG A 18 -3.16 0.15 -6.45
C ARG A 18 -2.17 -0.72 -5.70
N GLY A 19 -2.47 -1.15 -4.47
CA GLY A 19 -1.58 -1.95 -3.63
C GLY A 19 -0.47 -1.14 -2.96
N THR A 20 -0.65 0.17 -2.79
CA THR A 20 0.34 0.99 -2.09
C THR A 20 0.35 0.62 -0.60
N PRO A 21 1.52 0.43 0.04
CA PRO A 21 1.58 0.11 1.46
C PRO A 21 0.96 1.20 2.35
N ALA A 22 0.28 0.79 3.42
CA ALA A 22 -0.40 1.70 4.35
C ALA A 22 0.54 2.79 4.90
N ARG A 23 1.81 2.45 5.15
CA ARG A 23 2.79 3.41 5.66
C ARG A 23 3.13 4.51 4.66
N VAL A 24 3.21 4.17 3.37
CA VAL A 24 3.45 5.14 2.29
C VAL A 24 2.25 6.08 2.15
N ILE A 25 1.04 5.52 2.16
CA ILE A 25 -0.19 6.33 2.09
C ILE A 25 -0.29 7.26 3.31
N GLN A 26 0.08 6.78 4.50
CA GLN A 26 0.10 7.57 5.72
C GLN A 26 1.01 8.80 5.61
N ASP A 27 2.23 8.59 5.11
CA ASP A 27 3.23 9.64 4.93
C ASP A 27 2.76 10.69 3.91
N LEU A 28 2.27 10.22 2.75
CA LEU A 28 1.74 11.08 1.69
C LEU A 28 0.50 11.87 2.13
N ALA A 29 -0.35 11.29 2.95
CA ALA A 29 -1.54 11.95 3.48
C ALA A 29 -1.25 12.82 4.73
N GLY A 30 -0.06 12.71 5.32
CA GLY A 30 0.29 13.39 6.56
C GLY A 30 -0.58 12.94 7.74
N HIS A 31 -0.95 11.67 7.80
CA HIS A 31 -1.75 11.14 8.91
C HIS A 31 -0.89 10.91 10.16
N ALA A 32 -1.30 11.49 11.28
CA ALA A 32 -0.64 11.31 12.57
C ALA A 32 -0.69 9.85 13.06
N SER A 33 -1.69 9.08 12.63
CA SER A 33 -1.87 7.68 13.02
C SER A 33 -2.06 6.77 11.81
N LEU A 34 -1.44 5.60 11.86
CA LEU A 34 -1.61 4.56 10.84
C LEU A 34 -3.05 4.03 10.81
N MET A 35 -3.75 4.02 11.95
CA MET A 35 -5.15 3.61 12.07
C MET A 35 -6.08 4.39 11.13
N THR A 36 -5.77 5.67 10.88
CA THR A 36 -6.52 6.50 9.94
C THR A 36 -6.37 6.00 8.49
N THR A 37 -5.19 5.47 8.16
CA THR A 37 -4.88 4.93 6.83
C THR A 37 -5.36 3.50 6.64
N GLU A 38 -5.37 2.68 7.70
CA GLU A 38 -5.87 1.30 7.67
C GLU A 38 -7.32 1.21 7.19
N ARG A 39 -8.12 2.26 7.43
CA ARG A 39 -9.48 2.38 6.88
C ARG A 39 -9.54 2.16 5.37
N TYR A 40 -8.48 2.46 4.60
CA TYR A 40 -8.47 2.29 3.14
C TYR A 40 -7.90 0.95 2.68
N MET A 41 -7.17 0.24 3.54
CA MET A 41 -6.42 -0.96 3.15
C MET A 41 -7.29 -2.17 2.81
N HIS A 42 -8.55 -2.20 3.26
CA HIS A 42 -9.52 -3.21 2.85
C HIS A 42 -9.79 -3.21 1.33
N LEU A 43 -9.48 -2.12 0.63
CA LEU A 43 -9.58 -2.00 -0.83
C LEU A 43 -8.44 -2.72 -1.56
N ALA A 44 -7.45 -3.26 -0.83
CA ALA A 44 -6.26 -3.91 -1.36
C ALA A 44 -6.16 -5.41 -0.95
N PRO A 45 -7.21 -6.24 -1.11
CA PRO A 45 -7.21 -7.60 -0.58
C PRO A 45 -6.12 -8.51 -1.18
N GLY A 46 -5.67 -8.21 -2.40
CA GLY A 46 -4.63 -8.97 -3.09
C GLY A 46 -3.19 -8.63 -2.67
N LEU A 47 -2.98 -7.57 -1.88
CA LEU A 47 -1.64 -7.04 -1.61
C LEU A 47 -0.77 -8.05 -0.85
N ALA A 48 -1.33 -8.72 0.16
CA ALA A 48 -0.61 -9.73 0.92
C ALA A 48 -0.14 -10.89 0.04
N ARG A 49 -1.02 -11.38 -0.86
CA ARG A 49 -0.68 -12.46 -1.79
C ARG A 49 0.35 -12.01 -2.83
N ALA A 50 0.24 -10.78 -3.33
CA ALA A 50 1.22 -10.21 -4.25
C ALA A 50 2.61 -10.04 -3.60
N ALA A 51 2.64 -9.65 -2.32
CA ALA A 51 3.88 -9.52 -1.56
C ALA A 51 4.57 -10.87 -1.31
N ILE A 52 3.81 -11.96 -1.18
CA ILE A 52 4.37 -13.32 -1.12
C ILE A 52 4.87 -13.74 -2.50
N ALA A 53 4.08 -13.52 -3.54
CA ALA A 53 4.43 -13.91 -4.91
C ALA A 53 5.70 -13.20 -5.45
N SER A 54 6.02 -12.00 -4.95
CA SER A 54 7.24 -11.29 -5.35
C SER A 54 8.52 -11.98 -4.90
N LEU A 55 8.48 -12.81 -3.84
CA LEU A 55 9.63 -13.60 -3.38
C LEU A 55 10.02 -14.67 -4.42
N GLU A 56 9.03 -15.23 -5.11
CA GLU A 56 9.20 -16.31 -6.11
C GLU A 56 9.74 -15.80 -7.46
N THR A 57 9.60 -14.50 -7.73
CA THR A 57 10.03 -13.87 -9.00
C THR A 57 11.42 -13.22 -8.88
N ALA A 58 12.05 -13.29 -7.70
CA ALA A 58 13.41 -12.81 -7.53
C ALA A 58 14.34 -13.61 -8.47
N PRO A 59 15.07 -12.96 -9.39
CA PRO A 59 16.08 -13.67 -10.19
C PRO A 59 17.02 -14.37 -9.22
N PRO A 60 17.49 -15.60 -9.53
CA PRO A 60 18.45 -16.28 -8.68
C PRO A 60 19.60 -15.29 -8.46
N LEU A 61 19.81 -14.91 -7.20
CA LEU A 61 21.00 -14.18 -6.83
C LEU A 61 22.14 -15.01 -7.41
N GLY A 62 22.94 -14.41 -8.29
CA GLY A 62 24.05 -15.08 -8.99
C GLY A 62 25.19 -15.43 -8.04
N ILE A 63 24.88 -15.90 -6.83
CA ILE A 63 25.79 -16.53 -5.90
C ILE A 63 26.07 -17.93 -6.46
N PRO A 64 27.27 -18.17 -7.01
CA PRO A 64 27.68 -19.52 -7.35
C PRO A 64 27.69 -20.34 -6.05
N HIS A 65 26.86 -21.38 -6.00
CA HIS A 65 26.94 -22.39 -4.96
C HIS A 65 28.22 -23.21 -5.18
N PRO A 66 29.04 -23.46 -4.14
CA PRO A 66 30.21 -24.32 -4.23
C PRO A 66 29.84 -25.80 -4.46
#